data_AF-A0A432QQQ9-F1
#
_entry.id   AF-A0A432QQQ9-F1
#
_cell.length_a   1.000
_cell.length_b   1.000
_cell.length_c   1.000
_cell.angle_alpha   90.00
_cell.angle_beta   90.00
_cell.angle_gamma   90.00
#
_symmetry.space_group_name_H-M   'P 1'
#
loop_
_entity.id
_entity.type
_entity.pdbx_description
1 polymer ?
#
loop_
_entity_poly.entity_id
_entity_poly.type
_entity_poly.pdbx_seq_one_letter_code
_entity_poly.pdbx_strand_id
1 'polypeptide(L)'
;MENKLPLHTRLGMYATGAILTVLCVLMLKSCVSAVYYGGKITNEDAERSYEAGFSHGLKDTPAMIPQSEGKKTNPLLLKKYQKGFRDGRDYKKMKGKKEIL
;
A
#
# COMPACT_ATOMS: atom_id res chain seq x y z
N MET A 1 30.40 26.49 39.47
CA MET A 1 29.15 25.72 39.40
C MET A 1 29.17 24.86 38.14
N GLU A 2 29.83 23.70 38.20
CA GLU A 2 29.81 22.73 37.10
C GLU A 2 28.54 21.88 37.24
N ASN A 3 27.49 22.23 36.50
CA ASN A 3 26.33 21.36 36.32
C ASN A 3 26.74 20.17 35.43
N LYS A 4 27.42 19.18 36.01
CA LYS A 4 27.69 17.90 35.35
C LYS A 4 26.36 17.14 35.26
N LEU A 5 25.69 17.27 34.11
CA LEU A 5 24.57 16.38 33.78
C LEU A 5 25.05 14.92 33.89
N PRO A 6 24.30 14.03 34.56
CA PRO A 6 24.70 12.64 34.71
C PRO A 6 24.88 12.00 33.32
N LEU A 7 25.95 11.20 33.17
CA LEU A 7 26.36 10.58 31.90
C LEU A 7 25.22 9.80 31.21
N HIS A 8 24.33 9.19 32.00
CA HIS A 8 23.14 8.48 31.52
C HIS A 8 22.13 9.40 30.81
N THR A 9 22.01 10.66 31.24
CA THR A 9 21.11 11.64 30.64
C THR A 9 21.61 12.10 29.26
N ARG A 10 22.93 12.17 29.06
CA ARG A 10 23.53 12.46 27.74
C ARG A 10 23.25 11.35 26.73
N LEU A 11 23.46 10.08 27.12
CA LEU A 11 23.17 8.93 26.27
C LEU A 11 21.68 8.80 25.93
N GLY A 12 20.81 9.04 26.91
CA GLY A 12 19.36 9.07 26.69
C GLY A 12 18.93 10.14 25.70
N MET A 13 19.60 11.31 25.69
CA MET A 13 19.33 12.42 24.78
C MET A 13 19.72 12.10 23.33
N TYR A 14 20.86 11.42 23.12
CA TYR A 14 21.24 10.95 21.78
C TYR A 14 20.32 9.84 21.28
N ALA A 15 19.91 8.90 22.15
CA ALA A 15 18.99 7.82 21.79
C ALA A 15 17.60 8.36 21.40
N THR A 16 17.05 9.28 22.19
CA THR A 16 15.78 9.93 21.85
C THR A 16 15.89 10.79 20.60
N GLY A 17 16.99 11.52 20.40
CA GLY A 17 17.26 12.25 19.16
C GLY A 17 17.30 11.34 17.92
N ALA A 18 17.97 10.18 18.00
CA ALA A 18 18.01 9.21 16.92
C ALA A 18 16.61 8.66 16.59
N ILE A 19 15.82 8.31 17.60
CA ILE A 19 14.43 7.84 17.41
C ILE A 19 13.57 8.93 16.76
N LEU A 20 13.68 10.17 17.24
CA LEU A 20 12.94 11.31 16.69
C LEU A 20 13.30 11.54 15.21
N THR A 21 14.59 11.42 14.88
CA THR A 21 15.09 11.58 13.51
C THR A 21 14.52 10.49 12.58
N VAL A 22 14.50 9.23 13.03
CA VAL A 22 13.89 8.12 12.28
C VAL A 22 12.41 8.37 12.05
N LEU A 23 11.67 8.81 13.08
CA LEU A 23 10.25 9.13 12.96
C LEU A 23 9.99 10.29 11.99
N CYS A 24 10.81 11.34 12.03
CA CYS A 24 10.73 12.46 11.08
C CYS A 24 10.94 11.99 9.63
N VAL A 25 11.91 11.12 9.38
CA VAL A 25 12.16 10.57 8.02
C VAL A 25 10.97 9.72 7.54
N LEU A 26 10.37 8.91 8.43
CA LEU A 26 9.19 8.11 8.09
C LEU A 26 7.96 8.98 7.78
N MET A 27 7.76 10.07 8.54
CA MET A 27 6.71 11.06 8.29
C MET A 27 6.92 11.74 6.93
N LEU A 28 8.14 12.22 6.63
CA LEU A 28 8.47 12.81 5.34
C LEU A 28 8.24 11.83 4.18
N LYS A 29 8.66 10.57 4.34
CA LYS A 29 8.42 9.53 3.32
C LYS A 29 6.93 9.29 3.10
N SER A 30 6.12 9.34 4.15
CA SER A 30 4.66 9.19 4.08
C SER A 30 4.00 10.40 3.40
N CYS A 31 4.43 11.63 3.75
CA CYS A 31 3.94 12.86 3.11
C CYS A 31 4.31 12.92 1.63
N VAL A 32 5.57 12.62 1.27
CA VAL A 32 6.01 12.58 -0.14
C VAL A 32 5.26 11.49 -0.90
N SER A 33 5.08 10.30 -0.31
CA SER A 33 4.29 9.24 -0.93
C SER A 33 2.83 9.66 -1.13
N ALA A 34 2.22 10.36 -0.16
CA ALA A 34 0.86 10.87 -0.29
C ALA A 34 0.73 11.96 -1.36
N VAL A 35 1.69 12.87 -1.49
CA VAL A 35 1.69 13.91 -2.52
C VAL A 35 1.98 13.32 -3.90
N TYR A 36 2.99 12.46 -4.00
CA TYR A 36 3.47 11.90 -5.26
C TYR A 36 2.48 10.88 -5.86
N TYR A 37 1.85 10.06 -5.02
CA TYR A 37 0.89 9.06 -5.46
C TYR A 37 -0.57 9.51 -5.30
N GLY A 38 -0.90 10.38 -4.34
CA GLY A 38 -2.26 10.90 -4.17
C GLY A 38 -2.63 12.00 -5.16
N GLY A 39 -1.66 12.80 -5.62
CA GLY A 39 -1.92 13.86 -6.61
C GLY A 39 -1.99 13.40 -8.07
N LYS A 40 -1.56 12.17 -8.38
CA LYS A 40 -1.47 11.64 -9.76
C LYS A 40 -2.43 10.48 -10.06
N ILE A 41 -3.18 10.00 -9.08
CA ILE A 41 -4.16 8.93 -9.28
C ILE A 41 -5.54 9.55 -9.30
N THR A 42 -6.18 9.55 -10.46
CA THR A 42 -7.60 9.87 -10.56
C THR A 42 -8.40 8.71 -9.99
N ASN A 43 -9.58 8.97 -9.39
CA ASN A 43 -10.47 7.91 -8.94
C ASN A 43 -10.79 6.89 -10.06
N GLU A 44 -10.85 7.36 -11.30
CA GLU A 44 -11.01 6.56 -12.52
C GLU A 44 -9.89 5.51 -12.71
N ASP A 45 -8.64 5.84 -12.40
CA ASP A 45 -7.52 4.89 -12.52
C ASP A 45 -7.59 3.81 -11.44
N ALA A 46 -8.06 4.18 -10.24
CA ALA A 46 -8.28 3.25 -9.15
C ALA A 46 -9.44 2.29 -9.44
N GLU A 47 -10.49 2.78 -10.08
CA GLU A 47 -11.65 1.99 -10.51
C GLU A 47 -11.30 1.04 -11.66
N ARG A 48 -10.64 1.54 -12.72
CA ARG A 48 -10.10 0.68 -13.80
C ARG A 48 -9.18 -0.41 -13.27
N SER A 49 -8.32 -0.09 -12.29
CA SER A 49 -7.45 -1.07 -11.67
C SER A 49 -8.23 -2.13 -10.90
N TYR A 50 -9.30 -1.74 -10.21
CA TYR A 50 -10.18 -2.66 -9.50
C TYR A 50 -10.96 -3.57 -10.48
N GLU A 51 -11.57 -3.02 -11.52
CA GLU A 51 -12.30 -3.78 -12.55
C GLU A 51 -11.39 -4.77 -13.30
N ALA A 52 -10.16 -4.34 -13.63
CA ALA A 52 -9.15 -5.22 -14.20
C ALA A 52 -8.77 -6.35 -13.23
N GLY A 53 -8.69 -6.07 -11.92
CA GLY A 53 -8.50 -7.10 -10.91
C GLY A 53 -9.66 -8.10 -10.89
N PHE A 54 -10.89 -7.58 -10.77
CA PHE A 54 -12.11 -8.36 -10.65
C PHE A 54 -12.36 -9.30 -11.83
N SER A 55 -12.23 -8.78 -13.05
CA SER A 55 -12.37 -9.57 -14.28
C SER A 55 -11.34 -10.70 -14.39
N HIS A 56 -10.09 -10.48 -13.96
CA HIS A 56 -9.09 -11.55 -13.89
C HIS A 56 -9.42 -12.58 -12.80
N GLY A 57 -9.90 -12.14 -11.64
CA GLY A 57 -10.34 -13.03 -10.57
C GLY A 57 -11.50 -13.94 -10.98
N LEU A 58 -12.42 -13.45 -11.82
CA LEU A 58 -13.50 -14.27 -12.38
C LEU A 58 -13.01 -15.35 -13.36
N LYS A 59 -11.97 -15.04 -14.15
CA LYS A 59 -11.47 -15.92 -15.20
C LYS A 59 -10.57 -17.05 -14.68
N ASP A 60 -10.19 -17.04 -13.40
CA ASP A 60 -9.18 -17.95 -12.81
C ASP A 60 -7.90 -18.03 -13.67
N THR A 61 -7.59 -16.98 -14.43
CA THR A 61 -6.26 -16.85 -14.98
C THR A 61 -5.31 -16.80 -13.78
N PRO A 62 -4.24 -17.63 -13.75
CA PRO A 62 -3.22 -17.48 -12.72
C PRO A 62 -2.86 -16.00 -12.70
N ALA A 63 -2.66 -15.45 -11.49
CA ALA A 63 -2.33 -14.04 -11.28
C ALA A 63 -0.95 -13.73 -11.87
N MET A 64 -0.79 -13.91 -13.17
CA MET A 64 0.08 -13.16 -14.02
C MET A 64 -0.48 -11.77 -13.88
N ILE A 65 0.01 -11.05 -12.86
CA ILE A 65 -0.18 -9.62 -12.69
C ILE A 65 -0.02 -9.11 -14.11
N PRO A 66 -1.07 -8.60 -14.76
CA PRO A 66 -0.89 -8.10 -16.10
C PRO A 66 0.16 -7.02 -15.88
N GLN A 67 1.34 -7.27 -16.45
CA GLN A 67 2.20 -6.23 -16.97
C GLN A 67 1.34 -5.53 -18.02
N SER A 68 0.33 -4.82 -17.53
CA SER A 68 -0.41 -3.82 -18.25
C SER A 68 0.67 -2.79 -18.52
N GLU A 69 1.19 -2.93 -19.73
CA GLU A 69 1.90 -1.95 -20.52
C GLU A 69 2.33 -0.72 -19.68
N GLY A 70 3.55 -0.82 -19.17
CA GLY A 70 4.39 0.34 -18.94
C GLY A 70 4.36 1.04 -17.58
N LYS A 71 3.35 0.91 -16.70
CA LYS A 71 3.29 1.83 -15.51
C LYS A 71 2.64 1.28 -14.23
N LYS A 72 3.08 0.14 -13.69
CA LYS A 72 2.69 -0.28 -12.32
C LYS A 72 3.80 -0.06 -11.28
N THR A 73 4.26 1.18 -11.15
CA THR A 73 5.11 1.61 -10.01
C THR A 73 4.29 2.24 -8.88
N ASN A 74 2.95 2.24 -9.00
CA ASN A 74 2.06 2.88 -8.04
C ASN A 74 1.45 1.85 -7.06
N PRO A 75 1.87 1.85 -5.78
CA PRO A 75 1.41 0.87 -4.80
C PRO A 75 -0.10 0.95 -4.51
N LEU A 76 -0.74 2.12 -4.70
CA LEU A 76 -2.18 2.27 -4.47
C LEU A 76 -3.01 1.56 -5.55
N LEU A 77 -2.61 1.68 -6.81
CA LEU A 77 -3.28 0.99 -7.94
C LEU A 77 -3.11 -0.52 -7.82
N LEU A 78 -1.93 -0.98 -7.40
CA LEU A 78 -1.68 -2.40 -7.13
C LEU A 78 -2.61 -2.93 -6.04
N LYS A 79 -2.77 -2.18 -4.94
CA LYS A 79 -3.69 -2.56 -3.85
C LYS A 79 -5.13 -2.65 -4.32
N LYS A 80 -5.59 -1.73 -5.18
CA LYS A 80 -6.93 -1.75 -5.77
C LYS A 80 -7.13 -2.96 -6.69
N TYR A 81 -6.13 -3.26 -7.53
CA TYR A 81 -6.15 -4.44 -8.39
C TYR A 81 -6.22 -5.76 -7.59
N GLN A 82 -5.39 -5.90 -6.56
CA GLN A 82 -5.41 -7.10 -5.71
C GLN A 82 -6.74 -7.28 -4.99
N LYS A 83 -7.35 -6.18 -4.51
CA LYS A 83 -8.68 -6.21 -3.92
C LYS A 83 -9.72 -6.72 -4.94
N GLY A 84 -9.75 -6.15 -6.14
CA GLY A 84 -10.65 -6.58 -7.21
C GLY A 84 -10.49 -8.06 -7.53
N PHE A 85 -9.25 -8.54 -7.68
CA PHE A 85 -8.97 -9.95 -7.97
C PHE A 85 -9.52 -10.91 -6.91
N ARG A 86 -9.35 -10.59 -5.63
CA ARG A 86 -9.91 -11.41 -4.54
C ARG A 86 -11.44 -11.40 -4.58
N ASP A 87 -12.04 -10.23 -4.71
CA ASP A 87 -13.49 -10.07 -4.73
C ASP A 87 -14.11 -10.81 -5.94
N GLY A 88 -13.42 -10.84 -7.09
CA GLY A 88 -13.82 -11.59 -8.29
C GLY A 88 -13.81 -13.10 -8.07
N ARG A 89 -12.77 -13.65 -7.43
CA ARG A 89 -12.73 -15.08 -7.09
C ARG A 89 -13.81 -15.46 -6.07
N ASP A 90 -13.98 -14.63 -5.05
CA ASP A 90 -14.97 -14.88 -4.00
C ASP A 90 -16.39 -14.86 -4.60
N TYR A 91 -16.68 -13.91 -5.50
CA TYR A 91 -17.93 -13.89 -6.26
C TYR A 91 -18.14 -15.16 -7.08
N LYS A 92 -17.13 -15.63 -7.81
CA LYS A 92 -17.20 -16.89 -8.57
C LYS A 92 -17.50 -18.09 -7.66
N LYS A 93 -16.82 -18.17 -6.51
CA LYS A 93 -17.03 -19.23 -5.52
C LYS A 93 -18.46 -19.20 -4.96
N MET A 94 -19.01 -18.03 -4.71
CA MET A 94 -20.40 -17.88 -4.26
C MET A 94 -21.42 -18.22 -5.36
N LYS A 95 -21.14 -17.83 -6.62
CA LYS A 95 -22.02 -18.12 -7.77
C LYS A 95 -22.06 -19.62 -8.06
N GLY A 96 -20.91 -20.28 -8.13
CA GLY A 96 -20.84 -21.74 -8.30
C GLY A 96 -21.53 -22.51 -7.17
N LYS A 97 -21.53 -21.97 -5.94
CA LYS A 97 -22.25 -22.59 -4.81
C LYS A 97 -23.78 -22.46 -4.91
N LYS A 98 -24.29 -21.46 -5.64
CA LYS A 98 -25.73 -21.28 -5.90
C LYS A 98 -26.26 -22.12 -7.07
N GLU A 99 -25.40 -22.55 -8.01
CA GLU A 99 -25.81 -23.38 -9.14
C GLU A 99 -25.86 -24.89 -8.82
N ILE A 100 -25.31 -25.29 -7.67
CA ILE A 100 -25.26 -26.71 -7.21
C ILE A 100 -26.39 -27.03 -6.22
N LEU A 101 -27.24 -26.05 -5.89
CA LEU A 101 -28.33 -26.15 -4.92
C LEU A 101 -29.67 -25.97 -5.63
#